data_AF-A0A8J2PWV3-F1
#
_entry.id   AF-A0A8J2PWV3-F1
#
_cell.length_a   1.000
_cell.length_b   1.000
_cell.length_c   1.000
_cell.angle_alpha   90.00
_cell.angle_beta   90.00
_cell.angle_gamma   90.00
#
_symmetry.space_group_name_H-M   'P 1'
#
loop_
_entity.id
_entity.type
_entity.pdbx_description
1 polymer ?
#
loop_
_entity_poly.entity_id
_entity_poly.type
_entity_poly.pdbx_seq_one_letter_code
_entity_poly.pdbx_strand_id
1 'polypeptide(L)' 'MKSIGKSIVICLMVVAIATFLAVLGSPPTPTPPHKECIELGQHCIGNKLCCTKFCDRSVYKCAPYPEL' A
#
# COMPACT_ATOMS: atom_id res chain seq x y z
N MET A 1 8.01 -6.36 -48.56
CA MET A 1 8.28 -5.51 -47.38
C MET A 1 7.43 -6.02 -46.20
N LYS A 2 7.86 -7.08 -45.49
CA LYS A 2 7.05 -7.81 -44.48
C LYS A 2 7.74 -7.88 -43.11
N SER A 3 8.58 -6.88 -42.82
CA SER A 3 9.50 -6.88 -41.68
C SER A 3 9.13 -5.88 -40.58
N ILE A 4 8.38 -4.82 -40.91
CA ILE A 4 8.08 -3.72 -39.98
C ILE A 4 7.03 -4.14 -38.92
N GLY A 5 6.07 -5.00 -39.31
CA GLY A 5 5.06 -5.53 -38.39
C GLY A 5 5.61 -6.48 -37.32
N LYS A 6 6.78 -7.10 -37.54
CA LYS A 6 7.41 -7.96 -36.52
C LYS A 6 8.12 -7.12 -35.46
N SER A 7 8.79 -6.05 -35.88
CA SER A 7 9.43 -5.11 -34.95
C SER A 7 8.44 -4.43 -34.00
N ILE A 8 7.26 -4.02 -34.49
CA ILE A 8 6.25 -3.41 -33.62
C ILE A 8 5.68 -4.41 -32.62
N VAL A 9 5.46 -5.66 -33.04
CA VAL A 9 5.00 -6.74 -32.15
C VAL A 9 6.06 -7.06 -31.09
N ILE A 10 7.34 -7.10 -31.46
CA ILE A 10 8.44 -7.30 -30.52
C ILE A 10 8.51 -6.16 -29.51
N CYS A 11 8.41 -4.90 -29.95
CA CYS A 11 8.36 -3.75 -29.03
C CYS A 11 7.17 -3.82 -28.06
N LEU A 12 5.97 -4.16 -28.56
CA LEU A 12 4.78 -4.29 -27.71
C LEU A 12 4.96 -5.38 -26.65
N MET A 13 5.56 -6.53 -27.02
CA MET A 13 5.86 -7.60 -26.08
C MET A 13 6.87 -7.15 -25.02
N VAL A 14 7.95 -6.45 -25.42
CA VAL A 14 8.97 -5.97 -24.48
C VAL A 14 8.39 -4.95 -23.50
N VAL A 15 7.56 -4.03 -23.97
CA VAL A 15 6.87 -3.04 -23.11
C VAL A 15 5.93 -3.75 -22.13
N ALA A 16 5.15 -4.74 -22.59
CA ALA A 16 4.27 -5.51 -21.72
C ALA A 16 5.04 -6.30 -20.65
N ILE A 17 6.17 -6.91 -21.00
CA ILE A 17 7.01 -7.66 -20.05
C ILE A 17 7.61 -6.70 -19.02
N ALA A 18 8.13 -5.54 -19.46
CA ALA A 18 8.71 -4.54 -18.55
C ALA A 18 7.68 -3.99 -17.55
N THR A 19 6.44 -3.73 -18.00
CA THR A 19 5.37 -3.27 -17.11
C THR A 19 4.91 -4.36 -16.14
N PHE A 20 4.82 -5.61 -16.59
CA PHE A 20 4.53 -6.76 -15.71
C PHE A 20 5.60 -6.95 -14.64
N LEU A 21 6.89 -6.88 -15.01
CA LEU A 21 8.00 -6.98 -14.05
C LEU A 21 7.97 -5.83 -13.02
N ALA A 22 7.62 -4.61 -13.45
CA ALA A 22 7.48 -3.47 -12.54
C ALA A 22 6.32 -3.65 -11.54
N VAL A 23 5.18 -4.22 -11.97
CA VAL A 23 4.05 -4.51 -11.08
C VAL A 23 4.40 -5.57 -10.04
N LEU A 24 5.12 -6.63 -10.44
CA LEU A 24 5.59 -7.68 -9.52
C LEU A 24 6.65 -7.18 -8.52
N GLY A 25 7.34 -6.08 -8.83
CA GLY A 25 8.33 -5.45 -7.95
C GLY A 25 7.76 -4.48 -6.91
N SER A 26 6.44 -4.25 -6.92
CA SER A 26 5.81 -3.41 -5.88
C SER A 26 5.93 -4.12 -4.52
N PRO A 27 6.42 -3.46 -3.46
CA PRO A 27 6.38 -4.03 -2.13
C PRO A 27 4.91 -4.39 -1.82
N PRO A 28 4.64 -5.55 -1.19
CA PRO A 28 3.28 -5.89 -0.82
C PRO A 28 2.75 -4.75 0.04
N THR A 29 1.68 -4.09 -0.43
CA THR A 29 0.88 -3.22 0.42
C THR A 29 0.60 -4.03 1.69
N PRO A 30 0.89 -3.51 2.89
CA PRO A 30 0.65 -4.25 4.11
C PRO A 30 -0.87 -4.47 4.25
N THR A 31 -1.35 -5.58 3.70
CA THR A 31 -2.68 -6.11 3.98
C THR A 31 -2.56 -6.65 5.40
N PRO A 32 -3.17 -6.01 6.41
CA PRO A 32 -2.95 -6.39 7.79
C PRO A 32 -3.41 -7.85 7.97
N PRO A 33 -2.50 -8.78 8.29
CA PRO A 33 -2.90 -10.12 8.67
C PRO A 33 -3.68 -9.98 9.98
N HIS A 34 -4.95 -10.38 9.99
CA HIS A 34 -5.72 -10.55 11.23
C HIS A 34 -5.77 -9.33 12.19
N LYS A 35 -6.41 -8.21 11.79
CA LYS A 35 -6.82 -7.09 12.67
C LYS A 35 -5.82 -6.75 13.80
N GLU A 36 -4.51 -6.69 13.52
CA GLU A 36 -3.59 -6.09 14.47
C GLU A 36 -3.95 -4.61 14.54
N CYS A 37 -4.45 -4.22 15.72
CA CYS A 37 -4.74 -2.84 16.01
C CYS A 37 -3.45 -2.15 16.45
N ILE A 38 -3.35 -0.85 16.17
CA ILE A 38 -2.18 -0.04 16.50
C ILE A 38 -2.15 0.18 18.01
N GLU A 39 -1.01 -0.12 18.64
CA GLU A 39 -0.81 -0.01 20.08
C GLU A 39 -0.79 1.45 20.56
N LEU A 40 -0.99 1.65 21.86
CA LEU A 40 -0.97 2.98 22.47
C LEU A 40 0.41 3.65 22.29
N GLY A 41 0.41 4.92 21.89
CA GLY A 41 1.62 5.69 21.59
C GLY A 41 2.21 5.50 20.20
N GLN A 42 1.70 4.55 19.40
CA GLN A 42 2.15 4.34 18.02
C GLN A 42 1.40 5.20 17.01
N HIS A 43 2.05 5.45 15.87
CA HIS A 43 1.51 6.32 14.83
C HIS A 43 0.22 5.77 14.21
N CYS A 44 -0.80 6.61 14.05
CA CYS A 44 -2.09 6.23 13.50
C CYS A 44 -2.61 7.25 12.48
N ILE A 45 -3.34 6.74 11.50
CA ILE A 45 -3.95 7.53 10.40
C ILE A 45 -5.49 7.55 10.53
N GLY A 46 -6.03 6.92 11.57
CA GLY A 46 -7.47 6.85 11.79
C GLY A 46 -7.83 6.15 13.09
N ASN A 47 -8.89 6.67 13.74
CA ASN A 47 -9.38 6.20 15.04
C ASN A 47 -9.57 4.68 15.10
N LYS A 48 -10.20 4.09 14.09
CA LYS A 48 -10.56 2.66 14.08
C LYS A 48 -9.36 1.71 13.99
N LEU A 49 -8.19 2.24 13.62
CA LEU A 49 -6.94 1.49 13.51
C LEU A 49 -6.30 1.25 14.88
N CYS A 50 -6.48 2.17 15.84
CA CYS A 50 -5.98 2.02 17.20
C CYS A 50 -6.73 0.93 17.98
N CYS A 51 -6.04 0.23 18.88
CA CYS A 51 -6.67 -0.71 19.80
C CYS A 51 -7.67 -0.02 20.74
N THR A 52 -7.33 1.20 21.18
CA THR A 52 -8.21 2.09 21.96
C THR A 52 -9.32 2.74 21.15
N LYS A 53 -9.35 2.52 19.83
CA LYS A 53 -10.25 3.20 18.88
C LYS A 53 -10.15 4.72 18.87
N PHE A 54 -9.08 5.28 19.43
CA PHE A 54 -8.83 6.72 19.48
C PHE A 54 -7.43 7.05 18.97
N CYS A 55 -7.38 7.86 17.92
CA CYS A 55 -6.16 8.39 17.33
C CYS A 55 -6.11 9.89 17.60
N ASP A 56 -5.17 10.31 18.43
CA ASP A 56 -4.94 11.73 18.71
C ASP A 56 -4.43 12.40 17.45
N ARG A 57 -5.22 13.34 16.88
CA ARG A 57 -4.87 14.04 15.63
C ARG A 57 -3.77 15.09 15.80
N SER A 58 -3.44 15.48 17.03
CA SER A 58 -2.40 16.47 17.31
C SER A 58 -1.02 15.84 17.15
N VAL A 59 -0.87 14.59 17.61
CA VAL A 59 0.39 13.84 17.55
C VAL A 59 0.38 12.69 16.55
N TYR A 60 -0.77 12.42 15.91
CA TYR A 60 -1.01 11.27 15.04
C TYR A 60 -0.64 9.95 15.72
N LYS A 61 -0.99 9.80 17.02
CA LYS A 61 -0.68 8.61 17.81
C LYS A 61 -1.92 8.06 18.50
N CYS A 62 -1.96 6.74 18.67
CA CYS A 62 -3.03 6.12 19.44
C CYS A 62 -2.92 6.56 20.90
N ALA A 63 -4.02 7.03 21.45
CA ALA A 63 -4.11 7.55 22.80
C ALA A 63 -5.25 6.84 23.55
N PRO A 64 -5.27 6.87 24.89
CA PRO A 64 -6.46 6.46 25.63
C PRO A 64 -7.64 7.36 25.25
N TYR A 65 -8.85 6.83 25.33
CA TYR A 65 -10.05 7.65 25.11
C TYR A 65 -10.05 8.78 26.14
N PRO A 66 -10.31 10.04 25.76
CA PRO A 66 -10.44 11.11 26.73
C PRO A 66 -11.69 10.80 27.57
N GLU A 67 -11.49 10.43 28.83
CA GLU A 67 -12.59 10.33 29.80
C GLU A 67 -13.06 11.76 30.07
N LEU A 68 -14.30 12.04 29.67
CA LEU A 68 -14.94 13.35 29.80
C LEU A 68 -15.76 13.41 31.08
#